data_AF-A0AAU2Y8Q5-F1
#
_entry.id   AF-A0AAU2Y8Q5-F1
#
_cell.length_a   1.000
_cell.length_b   1.000
_cell.length_c   1.000
_cell.angle_alpha   90.00
_cell.angle_beta   90.00
_cell.angle_gamma   90.00
#
_symmetry.space_group_name_H-M   'P 1'
#
loop_
_entity.id
_entity.type
_entity.pdbx_description
1 polymer ?
#
loop_
_entity_poly.entity_id
_entity_poly.type
_entity_poly.pdbx_seq_one_letter_code
_entity_poly.pdbx_strand_id
1 'polypeptide(L)'
;MSAPTATAPVNAEQTGRRVEEVLERLAASGDPAAAAAAEELVRSLMDFYGAGLARILHLLSSAPGEASAGLLGDELVASLLVLHELHPEDRDTRIARALGVVREHALDVVGFDEESGKLTLRAGEAGGCGCGSGSGAGAREAAEAALACFAPEVRAVDVQTAPAGPTLLQISTAPTGAR
;
A
#
# COMPACT_ATOMS: atom_id res chain seq x y z
N MET A 1 21.62 29.10 -3.67
CA MET A 1 21.00 27.81 -3.99
C MET A 1 19.95 27.55 -2.93
N SER A 2 18.70 27.91 -3.21
CA SER A 2 17.61 27.76 -2.25
C SER A 2 17.22 26.28 -2.18
N ALA A 3 17.20 25.73 -0.97
CA ALA A 3 16.68 24.39 -0.72
C ALA A 3 15.21 24.33 -1.19
N PRO A 4 14.76 23.21 -1.81
CA PRO A 4 13.35 23.02 -2.05
C PRO A 4 12.64 22.99 -0.70
N THR A 5 11.73 23.95 -0.51
CA THR A 5 10.71 23.90 0.54
C THR A 5 9.97 22.58 0.39
N ALA A 6 10.19 21.64 1.29
CA ALA A 6 9.38 20.44 1.42
C ALA A 6 7.97 20.89 1.82
N THR A 7 7.13 21.17 0.83
CA THR A 7 5.68 21.23 1.00
C THR A 7 5.29 19.92 1.70
N ALA A 8 4.58 20.01 2.82
CA ALA A 8 4.09 18.82 3.52
C ALA A 8 3.45 17.88 2.48
N PRO A 9 3.82 16.58 2.45
CA PRO A 9 3.35 15.68 1.41
C PRO A 9 1.83 15.67 1.44
N VAL A 10 1.22 16.02 0.32
CA VAL A 10 -0.22 15.88 0.16
C VAL A 10 -0.52 14.39 0.31
N ASN A 11 -1.27 14.02 1.34
CA ASN A 11 -1.67 12.64 1.54
C ASN A 11 -2.96 12.39 0.74
N ALA A 12 -2.88 11.48 -0.24
CA ALA A 12 -4.01 11.12 -1.10
C ALA A 12 -5.19 10.57 -0.29
N GLU A 13 -4.92 9.72 0.72
CA GLU A 13 -5.94 9.15 1.59
C GLU A 13 -6.66 10.24 2.40
N GLN A 14 -5.90 11.15 3.01
CA GLN A 14 -6.46 12.27 3.78
C GLN A 14 -7.31 13.19 2.89
N THR A 15 -6.86 13.43 1.66
CA THR A 15 -7.59 14.24 0.67
C THR A 15 -8.88 13.54 0.25
N GLY A 16 -8.84 12.23 0.00
CA GLY A 16 -10.01 11.40 -0.30
C GLY A 16 -11.07 11.48 0.79
N ARG A 17 -10.69 11.23 2.06
CA ARG A 17 -11.62 11.33 3.20
C ARG A 17 -12.28 12.70 3.30
N ARG A 18 -11.52 13.78 3.07
CA ARG A 18 -12.08 15.14 3.09
C ARG A 18 -13.10 15.37 1.97
N VAL A 19 -12.87 14.79 0.79
CA VAL A 19 -13.84 14.85 -0.31
C VAL A 19 -15.10 14.07 0.05
N GLU A 20 -14.96 12.86 0.59
CA GLU A 20 -16.07 12.02 1.06
C GLU A 20 -16.92 12.75 2.11
N GLU A 21 -16.30 13.33 3.15
CA GLU A 21 -16.99 14.12 4.18
C GLU A 21 -17.75 15.34 3.61
N VAL A 22 -17.26 15.94 2.53
CA VAL A 22 -17.97 17.04 1.85
C VAL A 22 -19.18 16.49 1.10
N LEU A 23 -19.02 15.39 0.36
CA LEU A 23 -20.10 14.75 -0.38
C LEU A 23 -21.21 14.25 0.56
N GLU A 24 -20.86 13.62 1.68
CA GLU A 24 -21.81 13.17 2.69
C GLU A 24 -22.60 14.34 3.30
N ARG A 25 -21.94 15.47 3.60
CA ARG A 25 -22.63 16.67 4.10
C ARG A 25 -23.60 17.25 3.07
N LEU A 26 -23.23 17.24 1.79
CA LEU A 26 -24.10 17.70 0.72
C LEU A 26 -25.30 16.76 0.54
N ALA A 27 -25.09 15.43 0.60
CA ALA A 27 -26.18 14.46 0.58
C ALA A 27 -27.12 14.61 1.78
N ALA A 28 -26.58 14.84 2.98
CA ALA A 28 -27.35 15.03 4.21
C ALA A 28 -28.11 16.36 4.27
N SER A 29 -27.83 17.32 3.38
CA SER A 29 -28.52 18.62 3.34
C SER A 29 -29.98 18.53 2.89
N GLY A 30 -30.39 17.40 2.29
CA GLY A 30 -31.73 17.19 1.77
C GLY A 30 -31.98 17.80 0.39
N ASP A 31 -30.96 18.38 -0.26
CA ASP A 31 -31.02 18.85 -1.64
C ASP A 31 -30.38 17.83 -2.61
N PRO A 32 -31.19 17.00 -3.29
CA PRO A 32 -30.66 16.00 -4.22
C PRO A 32 -29.99 16.63 -5.46
N ALA A 33 -30.33 17.86 -5.84
CA ALA A 33 -29.70 18.53 -6.97
C ALA A 33 -28.27 18.98 -6.62
N ALA A 34 -28.05 19.47 -5.39
CA ALA A 34 -26.72 19.82 -4.90
C ALA A 34 -25.79 18.60 -4.80
N ALA A 35 -26.31 17.46 -4.32
CA ALA A 35 -25.54 16.21 -4.27
C ALA A 35 -25.14 15.73 -5.67
N ALA A 36 -26.09 15.69 -6.61
CA ALA A 36 -25.82 15.29 -8.00
C ALA A 36 -24.81 16.21 -8.69
N ALA A 37 -24.92 17.53 -8.50
CA ALA A 37 -23.99 18.50 -9.06
C ALA A 37 -22.56 18.34 -8.50
N ALA A 38 -22.44 18.00 -7.21
CA ALA A 38 -21.13 17.75 -6.60
C ALA A 38 -20.48 16.47 -7.13
N GLU A 39 -21.25 15.39 -7.30
CA GLU A 39 -20.77 14.16 -7.93
C GLU A 39 -20.34 14.39 -9.39
N GLU A 40 -21.12 15.16 -10.16
CA GLU A 40 -20.79 15.53 -11.54
C GLU A 40 -19.50 16.36 -11.60
N LEU A 41 -19.33 17.32 -10.68
CA LEU A 41 -18.11 18.11 -10.56
C LEU A 41 -16.89 17.22 -10.28
N VAL A 42 -16.97 16.32 -9.29
CA VAL A 42 -15.88 15.41 -8.96
C VAL A 42 -15.53 14.52 -10.15
N ARG A 43 -16.54 13.92 -10.80
CA ARG A 43 -16.34 13.09 -12.00
C ARG A 43 -15.64 13.87 -13.12
N SER A 44 -16.11 15.07 -13.41
CA SER A 44 -15.52 15.92 -14.47
C SER A 44 -14.07 16.30 -14.18
N LEU A 45 -13.74 16.60 -12.92
CA LEU A 45 -12.37 16.90 -12.52
C LEU A 45 -11.48 15.66 -12.59
N MET A 46 -11.96 14.50 -12.14
CA MET A 46 -11.24 13.23 -12.22
C MET A 46 -10.94 12.83 -13.66
N ASP A 47 -11.91 12.97 -14.56
CA ASP A 47 -11.72 12.68 -15.99
C ASP A 47 -10.70 13.64 -16.63
N PHE A 48 -10.80 14.94 -16.34
CA PHE A 48 -9.89 15.94 -16.88
C PHE A 48 -8.46 15.76 -16.39
N TYR A 49 -8.26 15.55 -15.10
CA TYR A 49 -6.94 15.34 -14.51
C TYR A 49 -6.34 13.99 -14.96
N GLY A 50 -7.14 12.93 -15.04
CA GLY A 50 -6.71 11.65 -15.58
C GLY A 50 -6.22 11.77 -17.03
N ALA A 51 -6.98 12.44 -17.90
CA ALA A 51 -6.56 12.70 -19.28
C ALA A 51 -5.27 13.52 -19.36
N GLY A 52 -5.11 14.53 -18.49
CA GLY A 52 -3.89 15.32 -18.39
C GLY A 52 -2.67 14.48 -17.97
N LEU A 53 -2.81 13.65 -16.94
CA LEU A 53 -1.77 12.74 -16.47
C LEU A 53 -1.36 11.73 -17.54
N ALA A 54 -2.33 11.12 -18.22
CA ALA A 54 -2.09 10.19 -19.32
C ALA A 54 -1.29 10.86 -20.45
N ARG A 55 -1.63 12.12 -20.77
CA ARG A 55 -0.91 12.90 -21.78
C ARG A 55 0.51 13.23 -21.33
N ILE A 56 0.72 13.60 -20.07
CA ILE A 56 2.05 13.86 -19.50
C ILE A 56 2.91 12.60 -19.60
N LEU A 57 2.40 11.44 -19.17
CA LEU A 57 3.12 10.17 -19.28
C LEU A 57 3.50 9.87 -20.73
N HIS A 58 2.55 9.97 -21.66
CA HIS A 58 2.83 9.72 -23.08
C HIS A 58 3.93 10.63 -23.66
N LEU A 59 3.94 11.91 -23.29
CA LEU A 59 4.97 12.86 -23.71
C LEU A 59 6.34 12.53 -23.10
N LEU A 60 6.37 12.07 -21.85
CA LEU A 60 7.60 11.67 -21.17
C LEU A 60 8.15 10.34 -21.69
N SER A 61 7.30 9.36 -22.00
CA SER A 61 7.70 8.08 -22.62
C SER A 61 8.35 8.26 -23.99
N SER A 62 8.02 9.36 -24.67
CA SER A 62 8.58 9.69 -25.99
C SER A 62 9.96 10.36 -25.90
N ALA A 63 10.40 10.75 -24.70
CA ALA A 63 11.72 11.34 -24.45
C ALA A 63 12.70 10.28 -23.90
N PRO A 64 13.93 10.18 -24.43
CA PRO A 64 14.93 9.25 -23.89
C PRO A 64 15.38 9.69 -22.48
N GLY A 65 15.28 8.79 -21.48
CA GLY A 65 15.82 9.00 -20.13
C GLY A 65 15.16 8.17 -19.02
N GLU A 66 15.67 8.29 -17.79
CA GLU A 66 15.17 7.62 -16.58
C GLU A 66 14.04 8.39 -15.86
N ALA A 67 13.51 9.46 -16.47
CA ALA A 67 12.49 10.32 -15.85
C ALA A 67 11.27 9.53 -15.34
N SER A 68 10.93 8.43 -16.04
CA SER A 68 9.87 7.51 -15.62
C SER A 68 10.17 6.79 -14.31
N ALA A 69 11.41 6.38 -14.05
CA ALA A 69 11.77 5.66 -12.82
C ALA A 69 11.65 6.57 -11.58
N GLY A 70 12.07 7.83 -11.71
CA GLY A 70 11.92 8.81 -10.62
C GLY A 70 10.44 9.12 -10.31
N LEU A 71 9.60 9.24 -11.33
CA LEU A 71 8.15 9.45 -11.16
C LEU A 71 7.46 8.26 -10.49
N LEU A 72 7.81 7.04 -10.88
CA LEU A 72 7.26 5.81 -10.29
C LEU A 72 7.81 5.53 -8.88
N GLY A 73 8.92 6.17 -8.50
CA GLY A 73 9.47 6.10 -7.15
C GLY A 73 8.88 7.13 -6.18
N ASP A 74 8.21 8.17 -6.69
CA ASP A 74 7.53 9.16 -5.87
C ASP A 74 6.15 8.64 -5.44
N GLU A 75 5.93 8.55 -4.13
CA GLU A 75 4.74 7.95 -3.52
C GLU A 75 3.44 8.65 -3.93
N LEU A 76 3.45 9.98 -3.97
CA LEU A 76 2.25 10.75 -4.33
C LEU A 76 1.93 10.57 -5.82
N VAL A 77 2.95 10.64 -6.67
CA VAL A 77 2.76 10.43 -8.12
C VAL A 77 2.29 9.01 -8.40
N ALA A 78 2.92 8.00 -7.80
CA ALA A 78 2.53 6.60 -7.96
C ALA A 78 1.06 6.40 -7.54
N SER A 79 0.66 6.92 -6.37
CA SER A 79 -0.73 6.86 -5.88
C SER A 79 -1.73 7.52 -6.84
N LEU A 80 -1.40 8.70 -7.38
CA LEU A 80 -2.24 9.38 -8.38
C LEU A 80 -2.38 8.58 -9.68
N LEU A 81 -1.29 7.97 -10.15
CA LEU A 81 -1.33 7.14 -11.35
C LEU A 81 -2.19 5.90 -11.14
N VAL A 82 -2.13 5.27 -9.96
CA VAL A 82 -3.01 4.14 -9.62
C VAL A 82 -4.48 4.58 -9.57
N LEU A 83 -4.78 5.70 -8.92
CA LEU A 83 -6.14 6.25 -8.82
C LEU A 83 -6.78 6.48 -10.20
N HIS A 84 -5.99 6.83 -11.21
CA HIS A 84 -6.45 7.05 -12.58
C HIS A 84 -6.26 5.83 -13.50
N GLU A 85 -5.85 4.67 -12.99
CA GLU A 85 -5.57 3.45 -13.78
C GLU A 85 -4.47 3.64 -14.85
N LEU A 86 -3.51 4.53 -14.58
CA LEU A 86 -2.42 4.91 -15.48
C LEU A 86 -1.06 4.36 -15.07
N HIS A 87 -0.98 3.64 -13.95
CA HIS A 87 0.29 3.11 -13.47
C HIS A 87 0.81 2.02 -14.44
N PRO A 88 2.06 2.10 -14.93
CA PRO A 88 2.59 1.18 -15.94
C PRO A 88 2.89 -0.23 -15.39
N GLU A 89 3.22 -0.33 -14.12
CA GLU A 89 3.36 -1.62 -13.43
C GLU A 89 1.99 -2.12 -12.99
N ASP A 90 1.75 -3.44 -13.09
CA ASP A 90 0.56 -4.08 -12.55
C ASP A 90 0.54 -4.05 -11.00
N ARG A 91 -0.64 -4.36 -10.43
CA ARG A 91 -0.86 -4.38 -8.97
C ARG A 91 0.17 -5.26 -8.26
N ASP A 92 0.37 -6.47 -8.74
CA ASP A 92 1.18 -7.46 -8.02
C ASP A 92 2.66 -7.04 -7.99
N THR A 93 3.15 -6.42 -9.07
CA THR A 93 4.48 -5.80 -9.14
C THR A 93 4.62 -4.64 -8.16
N ARG A 94 3.60 -3.77 -8.06
CA ARG A 94 3.59 -2.65 -7.10
C ARG A 94 3.57 -3.14 -5.65
N ILE A 95 2.75 -4.14 -5.35
CA ILE A 95 2.69 -4.77 -4.01
C ILE A 95 4.04 -5.37 -3.66
N ALA A 96 4.66 -6.12 -4.57
CA ALA A 96 5.98 -6.70 -4.34
C ALA A 96 7.06 -5.63 -4.10
N ARG A 97 7.02 -4.53 -4.86
CA ARG A 97 7.90 -3.37 -4.66
C ARG A 97 7.71 -2.75 -3.27
N ALA A 98 6.47 -2.51 -2.86
CA ALA A 98 6.14 -1.95 -1.54
C ALA A 98 6.65 -2.84 -0.40
N LEU A 99 6.41 -4.15 -0.49
CA LEU A 99 6.91 -5.13 0.49
C LEU A 99 8.43 -5.24 0.49
N GLY A 100 9.09 -4.91 -0.63
CA GLY A 100 10.55 -4.80 -0.74
C GLY A 100 11.18 -3.74 0.18
N VAL A 101 10.39 -2.78 0.67
CA VAL A 101 10.83 -1.77 1.66
C VAL A 101 10.92 -2.38 3.07
N VAL A 102 10.07 -3.37 3.38
CA VAL A 102 9.91 -4.00 4.70
C VAL A 102 10.42 -5.44 4.73
N ARG A 103 11.52 -5.70 4.01
CA ARG A 103 12.10 -7.06 3.83
C ARG A 103 12.49 -7.75 5.13
N GLU A 104 12.78 -7.00 6.18
CA GLU A 104 13.06 -7.50 7.52
C GLU A 104 11.92 -8.32 8.12
N HIS A 105 10.68 -8.14 7.64
CA HIS A 105 9.51 -8.87 8.08
C HIS A 105 9.23 -10.15 7.27
N ALA A 106 10.01 -10.42 6.21
CA ALA A 106 9.91 -11.63 5.37
C ALA A 106 8.46 -11.96 4.98
N LEU A 107 7.77 -10.99 4.37
CA LEU A 107 6.35 -11.09 4.02
C LEU A 107 6.19 -11.62 2.59
N ASP A 108 5.48 -12.74 2.46
CA ASP A 108 5.11 -13.34 1.18
C ASP A 108 3.62 -13.12 0.90
N VAL A 109 3.28 -12.75 -0.34
CA VAL A 109 1.88 -12.59 -0.76
C VAL A 109 1.22 -13.96 -0.92
N VAL A 110 0.11 -14.18 -0.22
CA VAL A 110 -0.69 -15.40 -0.30
C VAL A 110 -1.86 -15.23 -1.26
N GLY A 111 -2.47 -14.05 -1.25
CA GLY A 111 -3.60 -13.74 -2.12
C GLY A 111 -4.14 -12.34 -1.88
N PHE A 112 -4.91 -11.87 -2.85
CA PHE A 112 -5.60 -10.59 -2.83
C PHE A 112 -7.07 -10.80 -3.20
N ASP A 113 -7.96 -10.22 -2.42
CA ASP A 113 -9.39 -10.16 -2.71
C ASP A 113 -9.71 -8.82 -3.36
N GLU A 114 -10.14 -8.85 -4.63
CA GLU A 114 -10.44 -7.65 -5.42
C GLU A 114 -11.70 -6.92 -4.94
N GLU A 115 -12.65 -7.63 -4.33
CA GLU A 115 -13.91 -7.02 -3.88
C GLU A 115 -13.70 -6.25 -2.57
N SER A 116 -13.00 -6.87 -1.61
CA SER A 116 -12.74 -6.23 -0.31
C SER A 116 -11.46 -5.38 -0.29
N GLY A 117 -10.55 -5.57 -1.24
CA GLY A 117 -9.22 -4.96 -1.22
C GLY A 117 -8.31 -5.55 -0.13
N LYS A 118 -8.63 -6.76 0.36
CA LYS A 118 -7.89 -7.41 1.44
C LYS A 118 -6.68 -8.16 0.89
N LEU A 119 -5.48 -7.78 1.34
CA LEU A 119 -4.23 -8.48 1.05
C LEU A 119 -3.90 -9.47 2.17
N THR A 120 -3.73 -10.74 1.81
CA THR A 120 -3.29 -11.78 2.74
C THR A 120 -1.80 -12.01 2.56
N LEU A 121 -1.04 -11.82 3.63
CA LEU A 121 0.41 -12.02 3.69
C LEU A 121 0.73 -13.18 4.62
N ARG A 122 1.82 -13.88 4.33
CA ARG A 122 2.44 -14.85 5.24
C ARG A 122 3.75 -14.28 5.74
N ALA A 123 3.92 -14.22 7.05
CA ALA A 123 5.22 -13.94 7.64
C ALA A 123 6.06 -15.22 7.64
N GLY A 124 7.24 -15.16 7.01
CA GLY A 124 8.26 -16.20 7.10
C GLY A 124 8.85 -16.26 8.51
N GLU A 125 9.47 -17.40 8.86
CA GLU A 125 10.27 -17.50 10.08
C GLU A 125 11.50 -16.58 9.94
N ALA A 126 11.37 -15.34 10.41
CA ALA A 126 12.51 -14.47 10.59
C ALA A 126 13.46 -15.16 11.58
N GLY A 127 14.59 -15.66 11.07
CA GLY A 127 15.62 -16.31 11.88
C GLY A 127 16.19 -15.31 12.88
N GLY A 128 15.60 -15.24 14.08
CA GLY A 128 16.09 -14.37 15.14
C GLY A 128 15.02 -13.95 16.13
N CYS A 129 15.12 -14.55 17.32
CA CYS A 129 14.47 -14.16 18.58
C CYS A 129 13.01 -14.60 18.75
N GLY A 130 12.85 -15.73 19.45
CA GLY A 130 11.58 -16.13 20.03
C GLY A 130 11.13 -15.09 21.07
N CYS A 131 10.12 -14.33 20.74
CA CYS A 131 9.26 -13.62 21.68
C CYS A 131 7.82 -13.70 21.16
N GLY A 132 6.95 -14.29 21.97
CA GLY A 132 5.54 -14.45 21.67
C GLY A 132 4.83 -13.11 21.44
N SER A 133 3.80 -13.17 20.60
CA SER A 133 2.69 -12.22 20.52
C SER A 133 2.97 -10.79 20.01
N GLY A 134 4.21 -10.42 19.64
CA GLY A 134 4.54 -9.05 19.22
C GLY A 134 4.98 -8.85 17.75
N SER A 135 5.45 -9.89 17.07
CA SER A 135 6.06 -9.75 15.72
C SER A 135 5.06 -9.49 14.60
N GLY A 136 3.84 -10.06 14.70
CA GLY A 136 2.81 -9.94 13.66
C GLY A 136 2.16 -8.56 13.59
N ALA A 137 1.98 -7.88 14.74
CA ALA A 137 1.39 -6.55 14.78
C ALA A 137 2.31 -5.50 14.14
N GLY A 138 3.61 -5.54 14.46
CA GLY A 138 4.60 -4.64 13.84
C GLY A 138 4.78 -4.90 12.34
N ALA A 139 4.80 -6.17 11.92
CA ALA A 139 4.89 -6.53 10.50
C ALA A 139 3.66 -6.05 9.70
N ARG A 140 2.46 -6.15 10.29
CA ARG A 140 1.23 -5.66 9.69
C ARG A 140 1.24 -4.15 9.53
N GLU A 141 1.57 -3.40 10.58
CA GLU A 141 1.61 -1.93 10.54
C GLU A 141 2.65 -1.42 9.53
N ALA A 142 3.83 -2.04 9.50
CA ALA A 142 4.87 -1.73 8.52
C ALA A 142 4.41 -2.02 7.08
N ALA A 143 3.73 -3.14 6.85
CA ALA A 143 3.17 -3.48 5.55
C ALA A 143 2.07 -2.50 5.12
N GLU A 144 1.12 -2.19 6.02
CA GLU A 144 0.04 -1.22 5.76
C GLU A 144 0.61 0.15 5.37
N ALA A 145 1.62 0.64 6.10
CA ALA A 145 2.29 1.90 5.80
C ALA A 145 3.00 1.88 4.43
N ALA A 146 3.74 0.81 4.11
CA ALA A 146 4.43 0.69 2.83
C ALA A 146 3.46 0.57 1.65
N LEU A 147 2.36 -0.16 1.82
CA LEU A 147 1.36 -0.41 0.78
C LEU A 147 0.49 0.82 0.53
N ALA A 148 0.17 1.62 1.54
CA ALA A 148 -0.64 2.83 1.37
C ALA A 148 -0.07 3.79 0.30
N CYS A 149 1.25 3.81 0.15
CA CYS A 149 1.93 4.69 -0.81
C CYS A 149 1.94 4.13 -2.24
N PHE A 150 2.23 2.85 -2.42
CA PHE A 150 2.47 2.25 -3.75
C PHE A 150 1.35 1.34 -4.26
N ALA A 151 0.45 0.90 -3.37
CA ALA A 151 -0.67 0.03 -3.67
C ALA A 151 -1.93 0.49 -2.89
N PRO A 152 -2.45 1.70 -3.15
CA PRO A 152 -3.61 2.28 -2.43
C PRO A 152 -4.91 1.49 -2.58
N GLU A 153 -4.99 0.55 -3.53
CA GLU A 153 -6.08 -0.43 -3.66
C GLU A 153 -6.11 -1.45 -2.52
N VAL A 154 -5.02 -1.61 -1.76
CA VAL A 154 -4.96 -2.48 -0.58
C VAL A 154 -5.56 -1.73 0.61
N ARG A 155 -6.78 -2.12 0.98
CA ARG A 155 -7.56 -1.48 2.06
C ARG A 155 -7.36 -2.12 3.42
N ALA A 156 -6.96 -3.39 3.44
CA ALA A 156 -6.72 -4.13 4.67
C ALA A 156 -5.61 -5.16 4.46
N VAL A 157 -4.76 -5.31 5.46
CA VAL A 157 -3.70 -6.34 5.47
C VAL A 157 -3.98 -7.37 6.54
N ASP A 158 -3.89 -8.64 6.18
CA ASP A 158 -4.00 -9.78 7.09
C ASP A 158 -2.72 -10.60 7.05
N VAL A 159 -1.97 -10.56 8.14
CA VAL A 159 -0.69 -11.26 8.26
C VAL A 159 -0.90 -12.57 9.00
N GLN A 160 -0.77 -13.67 8.27
CA GLN A 160 -0.79 -15.02 8.82
C GLN A 160 0.61 -15.40 9.28
N THR A 161 0.74 -15.77 10.55
CA THR A 161 1.93 -16.46 11.05
C THR A 161 1.73 -17.97 10.89
N ALA A 162 2.77 -18.66 10.41
CA ALA A 162 2.74 -20.12 10.44
C ALA A 162 2.57 -20.59 11.90
N PRO A 163 1.73 -21.62 12.17
CA PRO A 163 1.68 -22.19 13.51
C PRO A 163 3.08 -22.71 13.85
N ALA A 164 3.56 -22.37 15.05
CA ALA A 164 4.84 -22.89 15.56
C ALA A 164 4.85 -24.42 15.38
N GLY A 165 5.78 -24.92 14.58
CA GLY A 165 5.98 -26.37 14.43
C GLY A 165 6.14 -27.03 15.80
N PRO A 166 5.79 -28.33 15.95
CA PRO A 166 5.82 -28.98 17.25
C PRO A 166 7.19 -28.80 17.90
N THR A 167 7.20 -28.28 19.13
CA THR A 167 8.40 -28.10 19.94
C THR A 167 9.17 -29.42 19.99
N LEU A 168 10.25 -29.52 19.23
CA LEU A 168 11.12 -30.68 19.25
C LEU A 168 11.81 -30.71 20.60
N LEU A 169 11.30 -31.51 21.53
CA LEU A 169 11.95 -31.78 22.80
C LEU A 169 13.29 -32.46 22.49
N GLN A 170 14.38 -31.72 22.72
CA GLN A 170 15.73 -32.25 22.67
C GLN A 170 15.90 -33.23 23.84
N ILE A 171 15.67 -34.51 23.57
CA ILE A 171 15.96 -35.57 24.53
C ILE A 171 17.47 -35.77 24.53
N SER A 172 18.15 -35.13 25.47
CA SER A 172 19.55 -35.43 25.75
C SER A 172 19.67 -36.83 26.34
N THR A 173 20.58 -37.64 25.78
CA THR A 173 20.89 -38.97 26.28
C THR A 173 21.45 -38.92 27.70
N ALA A 174 20.89 -39.75 28.57
CA ALA A 174 21.24 -39.83 29.99
C ALA A 174 22.75 -40.08 30.21
N PRO A 175 23.36 -39.49 31.25
CA PRO A 175 24.76 -39.72 31.56
C PRO A 175 24.97 -41.18 31.97
N THR A 176 25.86 -41.88 31.27
CA THR A 176 26.25 -43.23 31.62
C THR A 176 27.09 -43.16 32.90
N GLY A 177 26.51 -43.60 34.02
CA GLY A 177 27.21 -43.66 35.30
C GLY A 177 28.40 -44.60 35.22
N ALA A 178 29.61 -44.05 35.37
CA ALA A 178 30.82 -44.82 35.61
C ALA A 178 30.75 -45.41 37.02
N ARG A 179 30.95 -46.74 37.11
CA ARG A 179 31.23 -47.45 38.36
C ARG A 179 32.70 -47.32 38.73
#